data_AF-A0A846N002-F1
#
_entry.id   AF-A0A846N002-F1
#
_cell.length_a   1.000
_cell.length_b   1.000
_cell.length_c   1.000
_cell.angle_alpha   90.00
_cell.angle_beta   90.00
_cell.angle_gamma   90.00
#
_symmetry.space_group_name_H-M   'P 1'
#
loop_
_entity.id
_entity.type
_entity.pdbx_description
1 polymer ?
#
loop_
_entity_poly.entity_id
_entity_poly.type
_entity_poly.pdbx_seq_one_letter_code
_entity_poly.pdbx_strand_id
1 'polypeptide(L)'
;MSERELGAVIARREFSSAAGPVILELAAPVDVGGNTFCHFRITGLGDDHILRVGGADAIQALQNALTMAASTLYTSGTEITWHGQKDLGLPVTGVIAALVPKAHTETCCHHHD
;
A
#
# COMPACT_ATOMS: atom_id res chain seq x y z
N MET A 1 -2.29 15.46 17.81
CA MET A 1 -2.16 13.99 17.75
C MET A 1 -0.71 13.65 17.93
N SER A 2 -0.38 12.72 18.83
CA SER A 2 1.01 12.27 18.98
C SER A 2 1.41 11.42 17.77
N GLU A 3 2.69 11.31 17.45
CA GLU A 3 3.21 10.43 16.37
C GLU A 3 2.91 8.94 16.59
N ARG A 4 2.25 8.56 17.69
CA ARG A 4 1.87 7.18 18.02
C ARG A 4 0.40 6.84 17.77
N GLU A 5 -0.42 7.80 17.32
CA GLU A 5 -1.85 7.56 17.07
C GLU A 5 -2.15 7.60 15.57
N LEU A 6 -2.69 6.50 15.04
CA LEU A 6 -3.03 6.37 13.62
C LEU A 6 -4.12 7.36 13.20
N GLY A 7 -5.05 7.68 14.10
CA GLY A 7 -6.25 8.47 13.79
C GLY A 7 -7.44 7.60 13.38
N ALA A 8 -8.47 8.22 12.81
CA ALA A 8 -9.69 7.50 12.40
C ALA A 8 -9.43 6.66 11.14
N VAL A 9 -9.46 5.33 11.25
CA VAL A 9 -9.24 4.42 10.12
C VAL A 9 -10.41 4.51 9.13
N ILE A 10 -10.10 4.79 7.86
CA ILE A 10 -11.08 4.88 6.76
C ILE A 10 -10.98 3.72 5.77
N ALA A 11 -9.86 3.00 5.77
CA ALA A 11 -9.68 1.80 4.96
C ALA A 11 -8.75 0.81 5.64
N ARG A 12 -9.07 -0.48 5.49
CA ARG A 12 -8.26 -1.60 5.93
C ARG A 12 -8.16 -2.61 4.78
N ARG A 13 -6.96 -3.10 4.51
CA ARG A 13 -6.71 -4.16 3.53
C ARG A 13 -5.85 -5.25 4.17
N GLU A 14 -6.21 -6.50 3.93
CA GLU A 14 -5.47 -7.66 4.39
C GLU A 14 -4.82 -8.36 3.19
N PHE A 15 -3.57 -8.76 3.37
CA PHE A 15 -2.76 -9.47 2.41
C PHE A 15 -2.30 -10.81 3.00
N SER A 16 -1.98 -11.76 2.14
CA SER A 16 -1.47 -13.06 2.55
C SER A 16 0.05 -13.12 2.40
N SER A 17 0.74 -13.66 3.42
CA SER A 17 2.16 -14.02 3.37
C SER A 17 2.38 -15.39 4.02
N ALA A 18 3.54 -16.01 3.79
CA ALA A 18 3.88 -17.30 4.40
C ALA A 18 4.01 -17.22 5.94
N ALA A 19 4.36 -16.05 6.48
CA ALA A 19 4.52 -15.83 7.92
C ALA A 19 3.20 -15.49 8.64
N GLY A 20 2.13 -15.19 7.89
CA GLY A 20 0.84 -14.75 8.42
C GLY A 20 0.25 -13.58 7.63
N PRO A 21 -0.92 -13.06 8.07
CA PRO A 21 -1.56 -11.93 7.41
C PRO A 21 -0.75 -10.64 7.59
N VAL A 22 -0.65 -9.86 6.51
CA VAL A 22 -0.11 -8.49 6.54
C VAL A 22 -1.29 -7.53 6.40
N ILE A 23 -1.41 -6.55 7.29
CA ILE A 23 -2.57 -5.65 7.34
C ILE A 23 -2.09 -4.24 7.05
N LEU A 24 -2.71 -3.57 6.08
CA LEU A 24 -2.58 -2.14 5.82
C LEU A 24 -3.83 -1.42 6.35
N GLU A 25 -3.62 -0.41 7.18
CA GLU A 25 -4.67 0.50 7.63
C GLU A 25 -4.33 1.93 7.21
N LEU A 26 -5.31 2.64 6.66
CA LEU A 26 -5.21 4.04 6.25
C LEU A 26 -6.16 4.87 7.12
N ALA A 27 -5.65 5.96 7.66
CA ALA A 27 -6.44 6.91 8.42
C ALA A 27 -7.02 8.01 7.55
N ALA A 28 -8.07 8.67 8.03
CA ALA A 28 -8.60 9.89 7.45
C ALA A 28 -7.47 10.94 7.37
N PRO A 29 -7.35 11.67 6.25
CA PRO A 29 -6.46 12.82 6.20
C PRO A 29 -6.82 13.85 7.26
N VAL A 30 -5.80 14.49 7.82
CA VAL A 30 -5.92 15.51 8.87
C VAL A 30 -5.11 16.75 8.51
N ASP A 31 -5.67 17.92 8.79
CA ASP A 31 -4.97 19.20 8.63
C ASP A 31 -4.28 19.58 9.93
N VAL A 32 -2.97 19.82 9.85
CA VAL A 32 -2.14 20.22 10.99
C VAL A 32 -1.29 21.41 10.56
N GLY A 33 -1.60 22.59 11.10
CA GLY A 33 -0.83 23.82 10.85
C GLY A 33 -0.79 24.21 9.36
N GLY A 34 -1.91 24.05 8.65
CA GLY A 34 -2.00 24.37 7.22
C GLY A 34 -1.38 23.35 6.27
N ASN A 35 -0.94 22.20 6.79
CA ASN A 35 -0.46 21.08 5.97
C ASN A 35 -1.40 19.89 6.15
N THR A 36 -1.75 19.22 5.04
CA THR A 36 -2.59 18.03 5.07
C THR A 36 -1.73 16.77 5.12
N PHE A 37 -2.04 15.87 6.04
CA PHE A 37 -1.34 14.60 6.21
C PHE A 37 -2.30 13.43 6.20
N CYS A 38 -1.85 12.30 5.67
CA CYS A 38 -2.51 11.01 5.83
C CYS A 38 -1.56 10.07 6.57
N HIS A 39 -2.09 9.33 7.55
CA HIS A 39 -1.34 8.31 8.26
C HIS A 39 -1.70 6.92 7.74
N PHE A 40 -0.74 6.01 7.78
CA PHE A 40 -1.00 4.59 7.55
C PHE A 40 -0.17 3.73 8.49
N ARG A 41 -0.62 2.51 8.72
CA ARG A 41 0.08 1.48 9.49
C ARG A 41 0.12 0.19 8.67
N ILE A 42 1.26 -0.46 8.67
CA ILE A 42 1.40 -1.84 8.18
C ILE A 42 1.77 -2.70 9.38
N THR A 43 1.06 -3.83 9.57
CA THR A 43 1.40 -4.83 10.59
C THR A 43 1.63 -6.19 9.96
N GLY A 44 2.42 -7.04 10.63
CA GLY A 44 2.71 -8.40 10.17
C GLY A 44 4.00 -8.54 9.35
N LEU A 45 4.83 -7.50 9.30
CA LEU A 45 6.17 -7.51 8.70
C LEU A 45 7.31 -7.44 9.72
N GLY A 46 6.99 -7.60 11.01
CA GLY A 46 7.96 -7.57 12.11
C GLY A 46 8.29 -6.17 12.63
N ASP A 47 7.97 -5.12 11.88
CA ASP A 47 8.13 -3.73 12.32
C ASP A 47 6.82 -2.94 12.14
N ASP A 48 6.07 -2.82 13.23
CA ASP A 48 4.76 -2.19 13.24
C ASP A 48 4.92 -0.70 13.55
N HIS A 49 4.88 0.12 12.50
CA HIS A 49 5.05 1.57 12.59
C HIS A 49 3.90 2.34 11.93
N ILE A 50 3.57 3.48 12.53
CA ILE A 50 2.65 4.46 11.93
C ILE A 50 3.51 5.43 11.14
N LEU A 51 3.23 5.53 9.84
CA LEU A 51 3.91 6.44 8.92
C LEU A 51 2.98 7.61 8.58
N ARG A 52 3.55 8.81 8.53
CA ARG A 52 2.86 10.05 8.17
C ARG A 52 3.33 10.52 6.80
N VAL A 53 2.39 10.81 5.90
CA VAL A 53 2.70 11.30 4.55
C VAL A 53 1.91 12.58 4.26
N GLY A 54 2.59 13.61 3.76
CA GLY A 54 1.99 14.91 3.45
C GLY A 54 1.44 15.00 2.03
N GLY A 55 0.55 15.97 1.82
CA GLY A 55 0.05 16.38 0.51
C GLY A 55 -0.43 17.84 0.53
N ALA A 56 -0.63 18.42 -0.65
CA ALA A 56 -1.20 19.75 -0.82
C ALA A 56 -2.66 19.84 -0.38
N ASP A 57 -3.36 18.71 -0.41
CA ASP A 57 -4.73 18.54 0.08
C ASP A 57 -4.96 17.09 0.57
N ALA A 58 -6.17 16.81 1.03
CA ALA A 58 -6.56 15.50 1.56
C ALA A 58 -6.49 14.38 0.51
N ILE A 59 -6.81 14.67 -0.75
CA ILE A 59 -6.78 13.69 -1.84
C ILE A 59 -5.33 13.32 -2.14
N GLN A 60 -4.46 14.32 -2.31
CA GLN A 60 -3.05 14.10 -2.59
C GLN A 60 -2.36 13.42 -1.41
N ALA A 61 -2.65 13.79 -0.16
CA ALA A 61 -2.08 13.14 1.02
C ALA A 61 -2.45 11.65 1.07
N LEU A 62 -3.70 11.31 0.75
CA LEU A 62 -4.16 9.92 0.67
C LEU A 62 -3.47 9.14 -0.46
N GLN A 63 -3.38 9.74 -1.66
CA GLN A 63 -2.67 9.13 -2.80
C GLN A 63 -1.20 8.87 -2.49
N ASN A 64 -0.53 9.83 -1.83
CA ASN A 64 0.85 9.69 -1.40
C ASN A 64 1.01 8.60 -0.34
N ALA A 65 0.08 8.49 0.62
CA ALA A 65 0.08 7.42 1.62
C ALA A 65 -0.09 6.04 0.99
N LEU A 66 -1.02 5.89 0.04
CA LEU A 66 -1.19 4.64 -0.72
C LEU A 66 0.08 4.25 -1.48
N THR A 67 0.72 5.22 -2.12
CA THR A 67 1.96 5.02 -2.88
C THR A 67 3.13 4.63 -1.97
N MET A 68 3.25 5.28 -0.81
CA MET A 68 4.25 4.93 0.19
C MET A 68 4.02 3.53 0.76
N ALA A 69 2.77 3.18 1.08
CA ALA A 69 2.42 1.85 1.54
C ALA A 69 2.76 0.78 0.49
N ALA A 70 2.50 1.04 -0.80
CA ALA A 70 2.91 0.15 -1.88
C ALA A 70 4.42 -0.06 -1.88
N SER A 71 5.20 1.03 -1.79
CA SER A 71 6.65 0.95 -1.71
C SER A 71 7.09 0.09 -0.53
N THR A 72 6.57 0.33 0.67
CA THR A 72 6.92 -0.43 1.88
C THR A 72 6.63 -1.92 1.72
N LEU A 73 5.48 -2.28 1.16
CA LEU A 73 5.09 -3.68 0.94
C LEU A 73 6.00 -4.36 -0.11
N TYR A 74 6.21 -3.73 -1.26
CA TYR A 74 7.02 -4.29 -2.35
C TYR A 74 8.51 -4.38 -2.00
N THR A 75 9.03 -3.52 -1.13
CA THR A 75 10.44 -3.55 -0.71
C THR A 75 10.66 -4.28 0.63
N SER A 76 9.63 -4.89 1.20
CA SER A 76 9.73 -5.57 2.51
C SER A 76 10.60 -6.83 2.51
N GLY A 77 10.91 -7.38 1.33
CA GLY A 77 11.57 -8.69 1.18
C GLY A 77 10.66 -9.88 1.53
N THR A 78 9.40 -9.64 1.92
CA THR A 78 8.40 -10.68 2.19
C THR A 78 7.58 -10.94 0.92
N GLU A 79 7.32 -12.20 0.59
CA GLU A 79 6.38 -12.54 -0.48
C GLU A 79 4.94 -12.32 0.00
N ILE A 80 4.32 -11.28 -0.52
CA ILE A 80 2.97 -10.82 -0.15
C ILE A 80 2.07 -10.97 -1.38
N THR A 81 0.84 -11.43 -1.17
CA THR A 81 -0.17 -11.54 -2.23
C THR A 81 -1.51 -10.92 -1.80
N TRP A 82 -2.27 -10.46 -2.79
CA TRP A 82 -3.63 -9.98 -2.62
C TRP A 82 -4.57 -10.79 -3.52
N HIS A 83 -5.56 -11.47 -2.93
CA HIS A 83 -6.42 -12.41 -3.67
C HIS A 83 -5.62 -13.45 -4.49
N GLY A 84 -4.49 -13.93 -3.94
CA GLY A 84 -3.59 -14.86 -4.60
C GLY A 84 -2.72 -14.27 -5.72
N GLN A 85 -2.83 -12.96 -5.98
CA GLN A 85 -2.05 -12.25 -7.00
C GLN A 85 -0.87 -11.52 -6.35
N LYS A 86 0.24 -11.39 -7.09
CA LYS A 86 1.40 -10.57 -6.65
C LYS A 86 1.19 -9.07 -6.89
N ASP A 87 0.20 -8.71 -7.71
CA ASP A 87 -0.30 -7.34 -7.77
C ASP A 87 -1.14 -7.05 -6.52
N LEU A 88 -0.71 -6.08 -5.72
CA LEU A 88 -1.35 -5.72 -4.46
C LEU A 88 -2.49 -4.71 -4.63
N GLY A 89 -2.76 -4.28 -5.88
CA GLY A 89 -3.81 -3.32 -6.21
C GLY A 89 -3.59 -1.96 -5.57
N LEU A 90 -2.33 -1.55 -5.44
CA LEU A 90 -1.92 -0.27 -4.89
C LEU A 90 -1.22 0.57 -5.96
N PRO A 91 -1.38 1.91 -5.95
CA PRO A 91 -0.66 2.77 -6.88
C PRO A 91 0.84 2.67 -6.64
N VAL A 92 1.60 2.55 -7.73
CA VAL A 92 3.06 2.49 -7.72
C VAL A 92 3.64 3.64 -8.52
N THR A 93 4.75 4.22 -8.04
CA THR A 93 5.52 5.15 -8.85
C THR A 93 6.33 4.40 -9.90
N GLY A 94 6.76 5.08 -10.96
CA GLY A 94 7.63 4.49 -11.98
C GLY A 94 8.91 3.86 -11.42
N VAL A 95 9.38 4.30 -10.26
CA VAL A 95 10.57 3.78 -9.57
C VAL A 95 10.37 2.34 -9.11
N ILE A 96 9.19 2.02 -8.57
CA ILE A 96 8.87 0.67 -8.05
C ILE A 96 7.98 -0.13 -8.99
N ALA A 97 7.53 0.45 -10.11
CA ALA A 97 6.71 -0.24 -11.12
C ALA A 97 7.40 -1.49 -11.68
N ALA A 98 8.74 -1.53 -11.69
CA ALA A 98 9.50 -2.70 -12.10
C ALA A 98 9.39 -3.88 -11.12
N LEU A 99 9.01 -3.63 -9.87
CA LEU A 99 8.80 -4.65 -8.84
C LEU A 99 7.40 -5.26 -8.89
N VAL A 100 6.46 -4.62 -9.60
CA VAL A 100 5.09 -5.14 -9.77
C VAL A 100 5.11 -6.21 -10.85
N PRO A 101 4.72 -7.47 -10.55
CA PRO A 101 4.65 -8.49 -11.56
C PRO A 101 3.58 -8.13 -12.60
N LYS A 102 4.00 -8.02 -13.86
CA LYS A 102 3.05 -7.85 -14.95
C LYS A 102 2.24 -9.14 -15.07
N ALA A 103 0.91 -9.02 -15.11
CA ALA A 103 0.08 -10.16 -15.48
C ALA A 103 0.57 -10.69 -16.83
N HIS A 104 0.93 -11.97 -16.89
CA HIS A 104 1.11 -12.65 -18.16
C HIS A 104 -0.27 -12.69 -18.83
N THR A 105 -0.52 -11.79 -19.76
CA THR A 105 -1.56 -12.04 -20.77
C THR A 105 -1.04 -13.18 -21.63
N GLU A 106 -1.48 -14.41 -21.33
CA GLU A 106 -1.39 -15.50 -22.28
C GLU A 106 -2.20 -15.09 -23.51
N THR A 107 -1.50 -14.73 -24.58
CA THR A 107 -2.09 -14.67 -25.91
C THR A 107 -2.48 -16.11 -26.27
N CYS A 108 -3.72 -16.50 -26.02
CA CYS A 108 -4.31 -17.72 -26.56
C CYS A 108 -4.39 -17.56 -28.09
N CYS A 109 -3.30 -17.88 -28.79
CA CYS A 109 -3.34 -18.15 -30.22
C CYS A 109 -3.98 -19.52 -30.41
N HIS A 110 -5.30 -19.52 -30.59
CA HIS A 110 -6.04 -20.66 -31.10
C HIS A 110 -5.39 -21.15 -32.40
N HIS A 111 -4.95 -22.41 -32.38
CA HIS A 111 -4.65 -23.16 -33.60
C HIS A 111 -5.96 -23.39 -34.35
N HIS A 112 -6.01 -22.97 -35.60
CA HIS A 112 -6.87 -23.58 -36.59
C HIS A 112 -6.00 -24.03 -37.76
N ASP A 113 -6.17 -25.32 -38.05
CA ASP A 113 -5.46 -26.17 -39.01
C ASP A 113 -5.54 -25.67 -40.47
#